data_AF-A0A6N7AQI0-F1
#
_entry.id   AF-A0A6N7AQI0-F1
#
_cell.length_a   1.000
_cell.length_b   1.000
_cell.length_c   1.000
_cell.angle_alpha   90.00
_cell.angle_beta   90.00
_cell.angle_gamma   90.00
#
_symmetry.space_group_name_H-M   'P 1'
#
loop_
_entity.id
_entity.type
_entity.pdbx_description
1 polymer ?
#
loop_
_entity_poly.entity_id
_entity_poly.type
_entity_poly.pdbx_seq_one_letter_code
_entity_poly.pdbx_strand_id
1 'polypeptide(L)'
;MRSNIVKNLCKKHCKYYKPSKDNELACKGFTVIEKLIKNGRKISFNKSEKKVSASTGKKLIGNMCVACSFYEDGCDFAAEKKGAPPCGGFILLGHLLDGKIITIDDIVNIH
;
A
#
# COMPACT_ATOMS: atom_id res chain seq x y z
N MET A 1 -4.66 -11.03 13.40
CA MET A 1 -4.93 -10.36 12.09
C MET A 1 -3.77 -9.50 11.61
N ARG A 2 -3.41 -8.41 12.30
CA ARG A 2 -2.31 -7.48 11.93
C ARG A 2 -0.98 -8.17 11.59
N SER A 3 -0.52 -9.11 12.44
CA SER A 3 0.71 -9.90 12.21
C SER A 3 0.71 -10.66 10.88
N ASN A 4 -0.44 -11.17 10.44
CA ASN A 4 -0.56 -11.85 9.14
C ASN A 4 -0.40 -10.88 7.96
N ILE A 5 -0.94 -9.66 8.08
CA ILE A 5 -0.78 -8.62 7.06
C ILE A 5 0.68 -8.17 7.02
N VAL A 6 1.33 -7.95 8.18
CA VAL A 6 2.76 -7.62 8.22
C VAL A 6 3.60 -8.69 7.51
N LYS A 7 3.34 -9.97 7.82
CA LYS A 7 4.04 -11.10 7.19
C LYS A 7 3.81 -11.16 5.68
N ASN A 8 2.59 -10.95 5.22
CA ASN A 8 2.24 -11.17 3.80
C ASN A 8 2.34 -9.93 2.93
N LEU A 9 2.29 -8.73 3.50
CA LEU A 9 2.43 -7.45 2.80
C LEU A 9 3.83 -6.88 3.00
N CYS A 10 4.16 -6.50 4.24
CA CYS A 10 5.38 -5.74 4.52
C CYS A 10 6.63 -6.59 4.28
N LYS A 11 6.71 -7.78 4.89
CA LYS A 11 7.88 -8.64 4.78
C LYS A 11 8.11 -9.17 3.36
N LYS A 12 7.05 -9.39 2.58
CA LYS A 12 7.13 -9.97 1.22
C LYS A 12 7.21 -8.94 0.10
N HIS A 13 6.57 -7.77 0.25
CA HIS A 13 6.39 -6.80 -0.85
C HIS A 13 6.95 -5.42 -0.58
N CYS A 14 7.33 -5.08 0.66
CA CYS A 14 7.80 -3.73 1.00
C CYS A 14 9.32 -3.70 1.20
N LYS A 15 10.04 -3.04 0.28
CA LYS A 15 11.50 -2.82 0.40
C LYS A 15 11.88 -1.98 1.64
N TYR A 16 10.93 -1.21 2.17
CA TYR A 16 11.14 -0.31 3.32
C TYR A 16 10.87 -0.96 4.67
N TYR A 17 10.38 -2.21 4.69
CA TYR A 17 10.10 -2.90 5.95
C TYR A 17 11.38 -3.19 6.73
N LYS A 18 11.42 -2.80 8.01
CA LYS A 18 12.54 -3.06 8.92
C LYS A 18 12.03 -3.87 10.13
N PRO A 19 12.45 -5.14 10.29
CA PRO A 19 11.90 -6.02 11.33
C PRO A 19 12.30 -5.63 12.76
N SER A 20 13.37 -4.84 12.93
CA SER A 20 13.91 -4.43 14.23
C SER A 20 13.41 -3.09 14.75
N LYS A 21 12.57 -2.37 14.00
CA LYS A 21 11.92 -1.15 14.48
C LYS A 21 10.54 -1.48 15.03
N ASP A 22 10.17 -0.88 16.16
CA ASP A 22 8.79 -0.85 16.59
C ASP A 22 7.94 -0.23 15.46
N ASN A 23 7.10 -1.05 14.86
CA ASN A 23 6.30 -0.70 13.68
C ASN A 23 5.04 0.10 14.09
N GLU A 24 5.19 1.04 15.03
CA GLU A 24 4.10 1.91 15.46
C GLU A 24 3.57 2.74 14.28
N LEU A 25 4.48 3.18 13.41
CA LEU A 25 4.15 3.87 12.17
C LEU A 25 3.95 2.88 11.02
N ALA A 26 2.71 2.75 10.55
CA ALA A 26 2.35 1.99 9.36
C ALA A 26 2.10 2.93 8.16
N CYS A 27 2.56 2.56 6.97
CA CYS A 27 2.22 3.33 5.78
C CYS A 27 0.71 3.27 5.49
N LYS A 28 0.16 4.29 4.83
CA LYS A 28 -1.29 4.36 4.58
C LYS A 28 -1.83 3.14 3.83
N GLY A 29 -1.05 2.59 2.89
CA GLY A 29 -1.44 1.38 2.17
C GLY A 29 -1.61 0.15 3.06
N PHE A 30 -0.82 0.03 4.14
CA PHE A 30 -1.01 -1.03 5.13
C PHE A 30 -2.33 -0.86 5.88
N THR A 31 -2.61 0.37 6.36
CA THR A 31 -3.82 0.67 7.13
C THR A 31 -5.09 0.47 6.31
N VAL A 32 -5.06 0.83 5.02
CA VAL A 32 -6.14 0.57 4.07
C VAL A 32 -6.40 -0.94 3.96
N ILE A 33 -5.37 -1.75 3.72
CA ILE A 33 -5.51 -3.21 3.59
C ILE A 33 -6.03 -3.84 4.89
N GLU A 34 -5.52 -3.39 6.04
CA GLU A 34 -5.98 -3.85 7.35
C GLU A 34 -7.47 -3.60 7.56
N LYS A 35 -7.95 -2.40 7.20
CA LYS A 35 -9.36 -2.05 7.34
C LYS A 35 -10.25 -2.77 6.31
N LEU A 36 -9.80 -2.94 5.06
CA LEU A 36 -10.52 -3.74 4.07
C LEU A 36 -10.75 -5.18 4.57
N ILE A 37 -9.71 -5.82 5.11
CA ILE A 37 -9.81 -7.17 5.66
C ILE A 37 -10.72 -7.20 6.89
N LYS A 38 -10.60 -6.21 7.79
CA LYS A 38 -11.47 -6.08 8.96
C LYS A 38 -12.95 -5.94 8.57
N ASN A 39 -13.23 -5.28 7.46
CA ASN A 39 -14.57 -5.12 6.90
C ASN A 39 -15.03 -6.34 6.06
N GLY A 40 -14.32 -7.47 6.15
CA GLY A 40 -14.71 -8.73 5.49
C GLY A 40 -14.23 -8.87 4.04
N ARG A 41 -13.44 -7.93 3.51
CA ARG A 41 -12.89 -8.07 2.16
C ARG A 41 -11.86 -9.20 2.12
N LYS A 42 -12.05 -10.14 1.19
CA LYS A 42 -11.05 -11.18 0.91
C LYS A 42 -9.95 -10.60 0.03
N ILE A 43 -8.77 -10.39 0.61
CA ILE A 43 -7.59 -9.87 -0.10
C ILE A 43 -6.56 -10.98 -0.31
N SER A 44 -6.15 -11.18 -1.57
CA SER A 44 -5.01 -12.04 -1.91
C SER A 44 -3.72 -11.23 -1.85
N PHE A 45 -2.69 -11.79 -1.24
CA PHE A 45 -1.33 -11.20 -1.16
C PHE A 45 -0.38 -11.77 -2.20
N ASN A 46 -0.92 -12.41 -3.25
CA ASN A 46 -0.11 -12.98 -4.32
C ASN A 46 0.68 -11.87 -5.02
N LYS A 47 1.97 -12.13 -5.22
CA LYS A 47 2.83 -11.19 -5.94
C LYS A 47 2.46 -11.24 -7.41
N SER A 48 2.11 -10.09 -7.97
CA SER A 48 1.99 -9.93 -9.42
C SER A 48 3.25 -9.27 -9.94
N GLU A 49 3.81 -9.82 -11.02
CA GLU A 49 4.93 -9.23 -11.74
C GLU A 49 4.48 -8.08 -12.67
N LYS A 50 3.16 -7.96 -12.90
CA LYS A 50 2.62 -6.87 -13.71
C LYS A 50 2.90 -5.54 -13.01
N LYS A 51 3.38 -4.56 -13.77
CA LYS A 51 3.49 -3.19 -13.25
C LYS A 51 2.08 -2.61 -13.06
N VAL A 52 1.92 -1.85 -11.98
CA VAL A 52 0.70 -1.05 -11.77
C VAL A 52 0.58 -0.05 -12.92
N SER A 53 -0.61 0.09 -13.48
CA SER A 53 -0.85 1.03 -14.58
C SER A 53 -0.59 2.48 -14.14
N ALA A 54 -0.14 3.33 -15.07
CA ALA A 54 0.19 4.72 -14.75
C ALA A 54 -1.03 5.50 -14.22
N SER A 55 -2.23 5.23 -14.75
CA SER A 55 -3.48 5.85 -14.31
C SER A 55 -3.83 5.43 -12.88
N THR A 56 -3.73 4.15 -12.55
CA THR A 56 -3.92 3.64 -11.18
C THR A 56 -2.88 4.20 -10.23
N GLY A 57 -1.61 4.28 -10.66
CA GLY A 57 -0.55 4.89 -9.88
C GLY A 57 -0.86 6.33 -9.51
N LYS A 58 -1.28 7.17 -10.47
CA LYS A 58 -1.70 8.55 -10.23
C LYS A 58 -2.87 8.65 -9.24
N LYS A 59 -3.88 7.78 -9.37
CA LYS A 59 -5.03 7.72 -8.44
C LYS A 59 -4.58 7.41 -7.02
N LEU A 60 -3.71 6.41 -6.84
CA LEU A 60 -3.19 6.05 -5.52
C LEU A 60 -2.35 7.16 -4.91
N ILE A 61 -1.53 7.85 -5.70
CA ILE A 61 -0.76 9.00 -5.20
C ILE A 61 -1.72 10.06 -4.67
N GLY A 62 -2.68 10.50 -5.47
CA GLY A 62 -3.59 11.60 -5.13
C GLY A 62 -4.62 11.29 -4.03
N ASN A 63 -4.93 10.03 -3.75
CA ASN A 63 -5.97 9.66 -2.78
C ASN A 63 -5.45 8.95 -1.52
N MET A 64 -4.29 8.29 -1.62
CA MET A 64 -3.75 7.49 -0.52
C MET A 64 -2.39 8.02 -0.06
N CYS A 65 -1.47 8.30 -1.00
CA CYS A 65 -0.13 8.73 -0.62
C CYS A 65 -0.16 10.09 0.07
N VAL A 66 -0.96 11.05 -0.40
CA VAL A 66 -1.10 12.37 0.22
C VAL A 66 -1.53 12.32 1.70
N ALA A 67 -2.22 11.26 2.12
CA ALA A 67 -2.66 11.06 3.50
C ALA A 67 -1.74 10.11 4.30
N CYS A 68 -0.56 9.79 3.76
CA CYS A 68 0.42 8.93 4.39
C CYS A 68 1.36 9.74 5.28
N SER A 69 1.63 9.25 6.50
CA SER A 69 2.57 9.90 7.43
C SER A 69 3.99 10.05 6.90
N PHE A 70 4.34 9.33 5.83
CA PHE A 70 5.66 9.38 5.19
C PHE A 70 5.68 10.28 3.94
N TYR A 71 4.57 10.90 3.54
CA TYR A 71 4.44 11.56 2.24
C TYR A 71 5.38 12.75 2.07
N GLU A 72 5.37 13.68 3.02
CA GLU A 72 6.18 14.89 2.99
C GLU A 72 7.61 14.62 3.47
N ASP A 73 7.77 13.75 4.47
CA ASP A 73 9.07 13.40 5.04
C ASP A 73 9.23 11.87 5.16
N GLY A 74 10.25 11.34 4.49
CA GLY A 74 10.66 9.93 4.58
C GLY A 74 10.21 9.00 3.45
N CYS A 75 9.42 9.44 2.46
CA CYS A 75 9.07 8.63 1.29
C CYS A 75 9.85 9.04 0.04
N ASP A 76 10.96 8.35 -0.21
CA ASP A 76 11.78 8.55 -1.41
C ASP A 76 11.00 8.36 -2.72
N PHE A 77 9.94 7.53 -2.71
CA PHE A 77 9.06 7.35 -3.85
C PHE A 77 8.18 8.59 -4.13
N ALA A 78 7.63 9.21 -3.08
CA ALA A 78 6.81 10.42 -3.22
C ALA A 78 7.66 11.64 -3.61
N ALA A 79 8.90 11.70 -3.13
CA ALA A 79 9.89 12.69 -3.51
C ALA A 79 10.52 12.46 -4.91
N GLU A 80 9.96 11.53 -5.69
CA GLU A 80 10.42 11.18 -7.05
C GLU A 80 11.91 10.85 -7.16
N LYS A 81 12.53 10.35 -6.09
CA LYS A 81 13.95 9.98 -6.13
C LYS A 81 14.16 8.82 -7.11
N LYS A 82 15.16 8.97 -7.97
CA LYS A 82 15.46 7.99 -9.02
C LYS A 82 15.64 6.59 -8.44
N GLY A 83 14.84 5.64 -8.94
CA GLY A 83 14.93 4.22 -8.55
C GLY A 83 14.30 3.88 -7.20
N ALA A 84 13.67 4.83 -6.50
CA ALA A 84 12.90 4.55 -5.30
C ALA A 84 11.61 3.79 -5.67
N PRO A 85 11.42 2.54 -5.23
CA PRO A 85 10.20 1.80 -5.54
C PRO A 85 9.04 2.28 -4.66
N PRO A 86 7.78 2.10 -5.08
CA PRO A 86 6.65 2.32 -4.19
C PRO A 86 6.64 1.36 -2.99
N CYS A 87 5.91 1.71 -1.93
CA CYS A 87 5.75 0.82 -0.78
C CYS A 87 4.90 -0.41 -1.13
N GLY A 88 5.01 -1.49 -0.34
CA GLY A 88 4.26 -2.73 -0.60
C GLY A 88 2.74 -2.54 -0.64
N GLY A 89 2.20 -1.65 0.21
CA GLY A 89 0.78 -1.30 0.20
C GLY A 89 0.32 -0.66 -1.11
N PHE A 90 1.13 0.24 -1.67
CA PHE A 90 0.85 0.86 -2.97
C PHE A 90 0.84 -0.18 -4.09
N ILE A 91 1.82 -1.08 -4.11
CA ILE A 91 1.92 -2.14 -5.13
C ILE A 91 0.68 -3.03 -5.09
N LEU A 92 0.33 -3.55 -3.89
CA LEU A 92 -0.79 -4.46 -3.76
C LEU A 92 -2.13 -3.79 -4.08
N LEU A 93 -2.38 -2.59 -3.55
CA LEU A 93 -3.62 -1.86 -3.86
C LEU A 93 -3.69 -1.50 -5.35
N GLY A 94 -2.57 -1.18 -5.99
CA GLY A 94 -2.52 -0.94 -7.42
C GLY A 94 -2.94 -2.16 -8.24
N HIS A 95 -2.46 -3.36 -7.87
CA HIS A 95 -2.90 -4.59 -8.51
C HIS A 95 -4.36 -4.93 -8.28
N LEU A 96 -4.89 -4.65 -7.09
CA LEU A 96 -6.30 -4.86 -6.79
C LEU A 96 -7.20 -3.88 -7.58
N LEU A 97 -6.77 -2.63 -7.75
CA LEU A 97 -7.47 -1.64 -8.59
C LEU A 97 -7.41 -2.01 -10.08
N ASP A 98 -6.23 -2.32 -10.60
CA ASP A 98 -6.06 -2.74 -12.00
C ASP A 98 -6.85 -4.01 -12.30
N GLY A 99 -6.93 -4.94 -11.34
CA GLY A 99 -7.74 -6.15 -11.41
C GLY A 99 -9.22 -5.96 -11.13
N LYS A 100 -9.68 -4.72 -10.83
CA LYS A 100 -11.07 -4.38 -10.46
C LYS A 100 -11.59 -5.18 -9.25
N ILE A 101 -10.68 -5.62 -8.39
CA ILE A 101 -10.98 -6.31 -7.13
C ILE A 101 -11.35 -5.32 -6.04
N ILE A 102 -10.95 -4.06 -6.16
CA ILE A 102 -11.43 -2.93 -5.34
C ILE A 102 -11.61 -1.71 -6.26
N THR A 103 -12.25 -0.69 -5.72
CA THR A 103 -12.43 0.63 -6.33
C THR A 103 -11.59 1.67 -5.58
N ILE A 104 -11.49 2.88 -6.14
CA ILE A 104 -10.80 3.97 -5.43
C ILE A 104 -11.60 4.41 -4.19
N ASP A 105 -12.92 4.30 -4.24
CA ASP A 105 -13.81 4.64 -3.13
C ASP A 105 -13.59 3.72 -1.92
N ASP A 106 -13.26 2.45 -2.18
CA ASP A 106 -12.84 1.51 -1.14
C ASP A 106 -11.57 1.97 -0.40
N ILE A 107 -10.79 2.90 -0.94
CA ILE A 107 -9.57 3.45 -0.34
C ILE A 107 -9.86 4.78 0.36
N VAL A 108 -10.64 5.65 -0.28
CA VAL A 108 -10.95 7.00 0.22
C VAL A 108 -11.90 6.97 1.41
N ASN A 109 -12.89 6.07 1.41
CA ASN A 109 -13.93 6.00 2.45
C ASN A 109 -13.49 5.23 3.71
N ILE A 110 -12.20 4.98 3.86
CA ILE A 110 -11.65 4.27 5.00
C ILE A 110 -11.41 5.26 6.16
N HIS A 111 -12.41 5.42 7.01
CA HIS A 111 -12.37 6.22 8.25
C HIS A 111 -11.84 5.41 9.43
#